data_AF-A0A453SVP5-F1
#
_entry.id   AF-A0A453SVP5-F1
#
_cell.length_a   1.000
_cell.length_b   1.000
_cell.length_c   1.000
_cell.angle_alpha   90.00
_cell.angle_beta   90.00
_cell.angle_gamma   90.00
#
_symmetry.space_group_name_H-M   'P 1'
#
loop_
_entity.id
_entity.type
_entity.pdbx_description
1 polymer ?
#
loop_
_entity_poly.entity_id
_entity_poly.type
_entity_poly.pdbx_seq_one_letter_code
_entity_poly.pdbx_strand_id
1 'polypeptide(L)'
;MDQRWRPTVNEREFIEQALQSDLRVDGRRPFDFRKLTISFGREDGSAEVLLGETCVMGYVTAQLVPPYKDRPNEGTLAIFTEFSPMADPAFEPGRPGEAAIELGRVIDRGLRESRAVDMESLCVVAGKHVWAVRVDLHILDNGGYGLYIVY
;
A
#
# COMPACT_ATOMS: atom_id res chain seq x y z
N MET A 1 -6.95 17.81 -16.60
CA MET A 1 -7.16 16.37 -16.81
C MET A 1 -6.28 15.98 -17.99
N ASP A 2 -5.08 15.46 -17.71
CA ASP A 2 -4.04 15.25 -18.71
C ASP A 2 -4.38 14.05 -19.61
N GLN A 3 -4.11 14.19 -20.90
CA GLN A 3 -4.62 13.38 -22.01
C GLN A 3 -3.73 12.16 -22.33
N ARG A 4 -2.77 11.85 -21.45
CA ARG A 4 -1.62 10.96 -21.74
C ARG A 4 -1.85 9.46 -21.56
N TRP A 5 -2.90 9.02 -20.87
CA TRP A 5 -3.19 7.59 -20.61
C TRP A 5 -4.48 7.10 -21.28
N ARG A 6 -4.86 7.64 -22.43
CA ARG A 6 -5.98 7.05 -23.19
C ARG A 6 -5.40 5.99 -24.13
N PRO A 7 -5.65 4.69 -23.89
CA PRO A 7 -5.28 3.68 -24.85
C PRO A 7 -5.95 4.02 -26.18
N THR A 8 -5.22 3.78 -27.26
CA THR A 8 -5.78 3.95 -28.61
C THR A 8 -6.97 3.00 -28.79
N VAL A 9 -7.87 3.35 -29.71
CA VAL A 9 -9.03 2.50 -30.01
C VAL A 9 -8.59 1.07 -30.36
N ASN A 10 -7.50 0.94 -31.12
CA ASN A 10 -6.92 -0.34 -31.50
C ASN A 10 -6.38 -1.14 -30.30
N GLU A 11 -5.67 -0.49 -29.38
CA GLU A 11 -5.14 -1.17 -28.18
C GLU A 11 -6.28 -1.67 -27.30
N ARG A 12 -7.33 -0.86 -27.12
CA ARG A 12 -8.50 -1.26 -26.34
C ARG A 12 -9.21 -2.45 -26.99
N GLU A 13 -9.52 -2.37 -28.29
CA GLU A 13 -10.18 -3.47 -29.01
C GLU A 13 -9.34 -4.75 -29.02
N PHE A 14 -8.02 -4.63 -29.12
CA PHE A 14 -7.10 -5.76 -29.06
C PHE A 14 -7.12 -6.43 -27.68
N ILE A 15 -7.06 -5.65 -26.59
CA ILE A 15 -7.12 -6.19 -25.22
C ILE A 15 -8.48 -6.86 -24.98
N GLU A 16 -9.58 -6.24 -25.42
CA GLU A 16 -10.93 -6.82 -25.28
C GLU A 16 -11.05 -8.16 -26.01
N GLN A 17 -10.54 -8.27 -27.24
CA GLN A 17 -10.55 -9.51 -28.01
C GLN A 17 -9.66 -10.59 -27.38
N ALA A 18 -8.50 -10.22 -26.84
CA ALA A 18 -7.61 -11.15 -26.14
C ALA A 18 -8.27 -11.72 -24.89
N LEU A 19 -8.95 -10.88 -24.10
CA LEU A 19 -9.66 -11.31 -22.90
C LEU A 19 -10.85 -12.24 -23.21
N GLN A 20 -11.57 -12.01 -24.32
CA GLN A 20 -12.61 -12.94 -24.78
C GLN A 20 -12.05 -14.32 -25.14
N SER A 21 -10.79 -14.38 -25.53
CA SER A 21 -10.07 -15.62 -25.86
C SER A 21 -9.29 -16.20 -24.67
N ASP A 22 -9.54 -15.71 -23.45
CA ASP A 22 -8.87 -16.11 -22.20
C ASP A 22 -7.35 -15.87 -22.20
N LEU A 23 -6.89 -14.91 -23.00
CA LEU A 23 -5.48 -14.56 -23.18
C LEU A 23 -5.18 -13.19 -22.57
N ARG A 24 -4.07 -13.11 -21.83
CA ARG A 24 -3.53 -11.85 -21.31
C ARG A 24 -2.28 -11.45 -22.08
N VAL A 25 -2.02 -10.14 -22.15
CA VAL A 25 -0.85 -9.55 -22.85
C VAL A 25 0.48 -10.05 -22.27
N ASP A 26 0.49 -10.36 -20.96
CA ASP A 26 1.64 -10.88 -20.23
C ASP A 26 1.75 -12.43 -20.27
N GLY A 27 0.86 -13.11 -21.01
CA GLY A 27 0.86 -14.57 -21.17
C GLY A 27 0.37 -15.35 -19.94
N ARG A 28 -0.14 -14.68 -18.90
CA ARG A 28 -0.69 -15.33 -17.70
C ARG A 28 -2.14 -15.75 -17.91
N ARG A 29 -2.66 -16.65 -17.07
CA ARG A 29 -4.11 -16.92 -17.00
C ARG A 29 -4.83 -15.81 -16.24
N PRO A 30 -6.16 -15.64 -16.39
CA PRO A 30 -6.92 -14.60 -15.69
C PRO A 30 -6.72 -14.60 -14.17
N PHE A 31 -6.60 -15.79 -13.58
CA PHE A 31 -6.49 -15.98 -12.12
C PHE A 31 -5.05 -16.10 -11.62
N ASP A 32 -4.05 -15.99 -12.50
CA ASP A 32 -2.64 -16.10 -12.11
C ASP A 32 -2.12 -14.77 -11.58
N PHE A 33 -1.64 -14.78 -10.34
CA PHE A 33 -0.99 -13.62 -9.72
C PHE A 33 0.35 -13.30 -10.39
N ARG A 34 0.78 -12.04 -10.26
CA ARG A 34 2.15 -11.65 -10.63
C ARG A 34 3.11 -12.33 -9.66
N LYS A 35 4.34 -12.57 -10.10
CA LYS A 35 5.40 -13.06 -9.22
C LYS A 35 5.60 -12.06 -8.08
N LEU A 36 5.34 -12.50 -6.85
CA LEU A 36 5.59 -11.77 -5.63
C LEU A 36 7.01 -12.04 -5.17
N THR A 37 7.79 -10.98 -4.96
CA THR A 37 9.13 -11.04 -4.36
C THR A 37 9.16 -10.10 -3.17
N ILE A 38 9.59 -10.60 -2.02
CA ILE A 38 9.72 -9.82 -0.79
C ILE A 38 11.19 -9.80 -0.42
N SER A 39 11.73 -8.60 -0.28
CA SER A 39 13.12 -8.35 0.11
C SER A 39 13.10 -7.55 1.42
N PHE A 40 13.78 -8.05 2.44
CA PHE A 40 13.92 -7.33 3.69
C PHE A 40 15.17 -6.45 3.64
N GLY A 41 15.07 -5.23 4.17
CA GLY A 41 16.22 -4.34 4.27
C GLY A 41 17.22 -4.82 5.31
N ARG A 42 18.33 -4.09 5.43
CA ARG A 42 19.39 -4.40 6.39
C ARG A 42 18.97 -4.15 7.83
N GLU A 43 18.04 -3.22 8.03
CA GLU A 43 17.50 -2.83 9.33
C GLU A 43 16.09 -3.39 9.50
N ASP A 44 15.79 -3.83 10.73
CA ASP A 44 14.47 -4.31 11.09
C ASP A 44 13.43 -3.20 10.89
N GLY A 45 12.26 -3.58 10.37
CA GLY A 45 11.19 -2.65 10.07
C GLY A 45 11.23 -2.07 8.66
N SER A 46 12.14 -2.50 7.78
CA SER A 46 12.12 -2.15 6.36
C SER A 46 11.87 -3.37 5.47
N ALA A 47 10.94 -3.23 4.52
CA ALA A 47 10.62 -4.29 3.55
C ALA A 47 10.26 -3.70 2.19
N GLU A 48 10.88 -4.24 1.15
CA GLU A 48 10.56 -3.97 -0.24
C GLU A 48 9.74 -5.14 -0.81
N VAL A 49 8.61 -4.82 -1.42
CA VAL A 49 7.70 -5.79 -2.00
C VAL A 49 7.55 -5.48 -3.48
N LEU A 50 7.93 -6.44 -4.31
CA LEU A 50 7.80 -6.38 -5.76
C LEU A 50 6.70 -7.35 -6.22
N LEU A 51 5.69 -6.82 -6.90
CA LEU A 51 4.60 -7.58 -7.51
C LEU A 51 4.66 -7.39 -9.03
N GLY A 52 5.50 -8.20 -9.69
CA GLY A 52 5.88 -8.00 -11.09
C GLY A 52 6.65 -6.69 -11.26
N GLU A 53 6.01 -5.67 -11.83
CA GLU A 53 6.59 -4.33 -12.06
C GLU A 53 6.20 -3.33 -10.97
N THR A 54 5.18 -3.64 -10.16
CA THR A 54 4.76 -2.75 -9.07
C THR A 54 5.72 -2.90 -7.89
N CYS A 55 6.33 -1.81 -7.46
CA CYS A 55 7.27 -1.80 -6.33
C CYS A 55 6.74 -0.93 -5.19
N VAL A 56 6.69 -1.50 -3.98
CA VAL A 56 6.27 -0.82 -2.75
C VAL A 56 7.33 -1.02 -1.68
N MET A 57 7.72 0.07 -1.02
CA MET A 57 8.62 0.05 0.14
C MET A 57 7.84 0.38 1.39
N GLY A 58 7.95 -0.47 2.41
CA GLY A 58 7.35 -0.27 3.73
C GLY A 58 8.39 -0.02 4.81
N TYR A 59 8.13 0.96 5.66
CA TYR A 59 8.90 1.25 6.86
C TYR A 59 8.00 1.21 8.10
N VAL A 60 8.49 0.60 9.16
CA VAL A 60 7.82 0.53 10.46
C VAL A 60 8.71 1.20 11.48
N THR A 61 8.19 2.23 12.12
CA THR A 61 8.86 2.94 13.21
C THR A 61 7.99 2.89 14.47
N ALA A 62 8.62 2.80 15.64
CA ALA A 62 7.90 2.77 16.91
C ALA A 62 8.54 3.76 17.89
N GLN A 63 7.69 4.50 18.61
CA GLN A 63 8.13 5.47 19.61
C GLN A 63 7.27 5.39 20.87
N LEU A 64 7.86 5.71 22.02
CA LEU A 64 7.15 5.80 23.29
C LEU A 64 6.45 7.16 23.41
N VAL A 65 5.12 7.13 23.55
CA VAL A 65 4.28 8.32 23.67
C VAL A 65 3.29 8.17 24.83
N PRO A 66 2.74 9.26 25.39
CA PRO A 66 1.62 9.16 26.30
C PRO A 66 0.39 8.58 25.58
N PRO A 67 -0.37 7.65 26.21
CA PRO A 67 -1.59 7.12 25.62
C PRO A 67 -2.68 8.18 25.52
N TYR A 68 -3.69 7.89 24.69
CA TYR A 68 -4.90 8.70 24.67
C TYR A 68 -5.68 8.57 26.00
N LYS A 69 -6.38 9.64 26.38
CA LYS A 69 -7.10 9.72 27.67
C LYS A 69 -8.26 8.71 27.76
N ASP A 70 -8.88 8.41 26.63
CA ASP A 70 -9.97 7.43 26.51
C ASP A 70 -9.47 5.99 26.55
N ARG A 71 -8.22 5.73 26.14
CA ARG A 71 -7.61 4.39 26.11
C ARG A 71 -6.21 4.38 26.73
N PRO A 72 -6.10 4.43 28.07
CA PRO A 72 -4.80 4.51 28.76
C PRO A 72 -3.96 3.24 28.69
N ASN A 73 -4.55 2.10 28.28
CA ASN A 73 -3.93 0.77 28.27
C ASN A 73 -3.66 0.26 26.85
N GLU A 74 -3.86 1.08 25.83
CA GLU A 74 -3.66 0.68 24.44
C GLU A 74 -2.60 1.57 23.78
N GLY A 75 -1.73 0.94 22.98
CA GLY A 75 -0.87 1.64 22.05
C GLY A 75 -1.62 2.19 20.84
N THR A 76 -0.87 2.77 19.92
CA THR A 76 -1.45 3.33 18.69
C THR A 76 -0.77 2.74 17.46
N LEU A 77 -1.57 2.55 16.42
CA LEU A 77 -1.11 2.17 15.09
C LEU A 77 -1.61 3.22 14.11
N ALA A 78 -0.70 3.81 13.33
CA ALA A 78 -1.01 4.75 12.27
C ALA A 78 -0.33 4.32 10.97
N ILE A 79 -1.06 4.42 9.87
CA ILE A 79 -0.61 4.01 8.54
C ILE A 79 -0.61 5.24 7.64
N PHE A 80 0.50 5.44 6.95
CA PHE A 80 0.71 6.50 6.00
C PHE A 80 1.07 5.89 4.66
N THR A 81 0.39 6.34 3.62
CA THR A 81 0.58 5.90 2.25
C THR A 81 0.95 7.11 1.41
N GLU A 82 2.11 7.04 0.75
CA GLU A 82 2.61 8.08 -0.12
C GLU A 82 2.85 7.53 -1.53
N PHE A 83 2.31 8.24 -2.52
CA PHE A 83 2.64 8.02 -3.92
C PHE A 83 3.82 8.91 -4.30
N SER A 84 4.96 8.30 -4.62
CA SER A 84 6.11 9.05 -5.11
C SER A 84 5.87 9.50 -6.55
N PRO A 85 6.25 10.73 -6.95
CA PRO A 85 6.29 11.13 -8.36
C PRO A 85 7.20 10.25 -9.22
N MET A 86 8.09 9.46 -8.60
CA MET A 86 8.87 8.42 -9.29
C MET A 86 8.00 7.28 -9.82
N ALA A 87 6.89 6.99 -9.15
CA ALA A 87 5.99 5.90 -9.53
C ALA A 87 5.07 6.27 -10.69
N ASP A 88 4.67 7.53 -10.76
CA ASP A 88 3.89 8.09 -11.87
C ASP A 88 4.07 9.62 -11.89
N PRO A 89 4.40 10.25 -13.05
CA PRO A 89 4.45 11.70 -13.18
C PRO A 89 3.13 12.42 -12.85
N ALA A 90 2.00 11.70 -12.82
CA ALA A 90 0.70 12.24 -12.41
C ALA A 90 0.58 12.43 -10.88
N PHE A 91 1.49 11.86 -10.09
CA PHE A 91 1.47 12.02 -8.64
C PHE A 91 2.16 13.32 -8.25
N GLU A 92 1.40 14.21 -7.60
CA GLU A 92 1.93 15.45 -7.06
C GLU A 92 2.65 15.18 -5.73
N PRO A 93 3.89 15.67 -5.53
CA PRO A 93 4.59 15.51 -4.26
C PRO A 93 3.89 16.31 -3.14
N GLY A 94 3.79 15.70 -1.97
CA GLY A 94 3.33 16.36 -0.75
C GLY A 94 1.90 16.01 -0.34
N ARG A 95 0.88 16.48 -1.07
CA ARG A 95 -0.51 16.19 -0.69
C ARG A 95 -0.88 14.78 -1.15
N PRO A 96 -1.32 13.87 -0.25
CA PRO A 96 -1.79 12.56 -0.66
C PRO A 96 -2.97 12.72 -1.63
N GLY A 97 -2.84 12.17 -2.83
CA GLY A 97 -3.95 12.06 -3.78
C GLY A 97 -5.08 11.20 -3.22
N GLU A 98 -6.26 11.31 -3.81
CA GLU A 98 -7.45 10.55 -3.39
C GLU A 98 -7.18 9.04 -3.28
N ALA A 99 -6.51 8.47 -4.29
CA ALA A 99 -6.14 7.06 -4.30
C ALA A 99 -5.21 6.66 -3.13
N ALA A 100 -4.31 7.54 -2.67
CA ALA A 100 -3.43 7.24 -1.54
C ALA A 100 -4.23 7.22 -0.24
N ILE A 101 -5.18 8.15 -0.11
CA ILE A 101 -6.07 8.24 1.05
C ILE A 101 -6.98 7.00 1.12
N GLU A 102 -7.55 6.58 -0.01
CA GLU A 102 -8.39 5.39 -0.09
C GLU A 102 -7.59 4.12 0.25
N LEU A 103 -6.40 3.96 -0.34
CA LEU A 103 -5.53 2.83 -0.04
C LEU A 103 -5.18 2.77 1.45
N GLY A 104 -4.76 3.89 2.03
CA GLY A 104 -4.46 3.98 3.46
C GLY A 104 -5.65 3.58 4.34
N ARG A 105 -6.86 4.01 3.98
CA ARG A 105 -8.10 3.64 4.70
C ARG A 105 -8.44 2.16 4.58
N VAL A 106 -8.27 1.56 3.42
CA VAL A 106 -8.52 0.13 3.20
C VAL A 106 -7.56 -0.71 4.05
N ILE A 107 -6.27 -0.35 4.05
CA ILE A 107 -5.26 -1.06 4.85
C ILE A 107 -5.51 -0.86 6.35
N ASP A 108 -5.78 0.37 6.81
CA ASP A 108 -6.07 0.65 8.22
C ASP A 108 -7.29 -0.13 8.72
N ARG A 109 -8.36 -0.16 7.91
CA ARG A 109 -9.55 -0.96 8.22
C ARG A 109 -9.22 -2.45 8.28
N GLY A 110 -8.50 -2.97 7.28
CA GLY A 110 -8.12 -4.38 7.22
C GLY A 110 -7.31 -4.83 8.44
N LEU A 111 -6.32 -4.03 8.85
CA LEU A 111 -5.48 -4.35 10.02
C LEU A 111 -6.22 -4.23 11.35
N ARG A 112 -7.15 -3.26 11.47
CA ARG A 112 -7.96 -3.10 12.69
C ARG A 112 -9.03 -4.18 12.82
N GLU A 113 -9.74 -4.50 11.74
CA GLU A 113 -10.81 -5.51 11.76
C GLU A 113 -10.25 -6.92 11.98
N SER A 114 -9.09 -7.22 11.40
CA SER A 114 -8.41 -8.51 11.59
C SER A 114 -7.73 -8.65 12.95
N ARG A 115 -7.63 -7.57 13.75
CA ARG A 115 -6.84 -7.52 15.00
C ARG A 115 -5.42 -8.04 14.79
N ALA A 116 -4.81 -7.70 13.65
CA ALA A 116 -3.48 -8.17 13.27
C ALA A 116 -2.37 -7.71 14.23
N VAL A 117 -2.61 -6.60 14.94
CA VAL A 117 -1.71 -6.05 15.97
C VAL A 117 -2.48 -5.92 17.28
N ASP A 118 -1.94 -6.52 18.34
CA ASP A 118 -2.50 -6.40 19.69
C ASP A 118 -2.10 -5.06 20.32
N MET A 119 -3.06 -4.14 20.41
CA MET A 119 -2.84 -2.80 20.96
C MET A 119 -2.60 -2.80 22.47
N GLU A 120 -3.09 -3.80 23.20
CA GLU A 120 -2.87 -3.89 24.66
C GLU A 120 -1.42 -4.31 24.96
N SER A 121 -0.85 -5.19 24.13
CA SER A 121 0.56 -5.60 24.23
C SER A 121 1.54 -4.44 24.02
N LEU A 122 1.10 -3.36 23.36
CA LEU A 122 1.88 -2.15 23.12
C LEU A 122 1.93 -1.22 24.34
N CYS A 123 1.17 -1.50 25.41
CA CYS A 123 1.19 -0.69 26.62
C CYS A 123 2.38 -1.07 27.52
N VAL A 124 3.25 -0.09 27.81
CA VAL A 124 4.40 -0.29 28.72
C VAL A 124 4.03 0.08 30.15
N VAL A 125 3.49 1.29 30.33
CA VAL A 125 2.99 1.77 31.62
C VAL A 125 1.65 2.44 31.41
N ALA A 126 0.59 1.78 31.90
CA ALA A 126 -0.79 2.27 31.79
C ALA A 126 -0.92 3.73 32.22
N GLY A 127 -1.51 4.55 31.35
CA GLY A 127 -1.73 5.98 31.57
C GLY A 127 -0.48 6.86 31.55
N LYS A 128 0.72 6.31 31.27
CA LYS A 128 1.96 7.09 31.17
C LYS A 128 2.66 6.93 29.82
N HIS A 129 2.95 5.70 29.40
CA HIS A 129 3.73 5.43 28.20
C HIS A 129 3.22 4.18 27.48
N VAL A 130 2.95 4.33 26.19
CA VAL A 130 2.57 3.25 25.27
C VAL A 130 3.38 3.37 23.99
N TRP A 131 3.52 2.27 23.26
CA TRP A 131 4.13 2.29 21.94
C TRP A 131 3.15 2.86 20.91
N ALA A 132 3.62 3.87 20.17
CA ALA A 132 3.00 4.33 18.94
C ALA A 132 3.79 3.78 17.75
N VAL A 133 3.16 2.85 17.04
CA VAL A 133 3.67 2.23 15.83
C VAL A 133 3.18 3.02 14.63
N ARG A 134 4.11 3.42 13.77
CA ARG A 134 3.86 4.10 12.52
C ARG A 134 4.34 3.22 11.38
N VAL A 135 3.47 3.00 10.40
CA VAL A 135 3.77 2.28 9.17
C VAL A 135 3.71 3.27 8.01
N ASP A 136 4.83 3.48 7.34
CA ASP A 136 4.94 4.32 6.14
C ASP A 136 5.08 3.40 4.92
N LEU A 137 4.19 3.56 3.95
CA LEU A 137 4.16 2.82 2.69
C LEU A 137 4.45 3.79 1.55
N HIS A 138 5.58 3.63 0.89
CA HIS A 138 5.98 4.39 -0.28
C HIS A 138 5.81 3.53 -1.51
N ILE A 139 4.91 3.94 -2.41
CA ILE A 139 4.79 3.31 -3.72
C ILE A 139 5.85 3.92 -4.65
N LEU A 140 6.75 3.08 -5.12
CA LEU A 140 7.93 3.48 -5.92
C LEU A 140 7.69 3.28 -7.42
N ASP A 141 6.93 2.27 -7.81
CA ASP A 141 6.55 2.01 -9.20
C ASP A 141 5.12 1.45 -9.25
N ASN A 142 4.29 2.01 -10.11
CA ASN A 142 2.91 1.58 -10.31
C ASN A 142 2.77 0.51 -11.41
N GLY A 143 3.82 0.19 -12.17
CA GLY A 143 3.85 -0.91 -13.14
C GLY A 143 2.72 -0.87 -14.19
N GLY A 144 2.24 0.33 -14.54
CA GLY A 144 1.21 0.58 -15.56
C GLY A 144 -0.23 0.14 -15.23
N TYR A 145 -0.40 -0.77 -14.28
CA TYR A 145 -1.68 -1.14 -13.73
C TYR A 145 -1.81 -0.43 -12.39
N GLY A 146 -2.46 0.74 -12.41
CA GLY A 146 -2.87 1.42 -11.18
C GLY A 146 -3.26 0.40 -10.12
N LEU A 147 -2.79 0.60 -8.88
CA LEU A 147 -3.04 -0.24 -7.68
C LEU A 147 -4.50 -0.72 -7.44
N TYR A 148 -5.41 -0.36 -8.33
CA TYR A 148 -6.80 -0.79 -8.51
C TYR A 148 -7.03 -2.26 -8.88
N ILE A 149 -6.02 -3.08 -9.22
CA ILE A 149 -6.28 -4.51 -9.58
C ILE A 149 -6.08 -5.45 -8.37
N VAL A 150 -6.65 -5.09 -7.22
CA VAL A 150 -6.94 -6.02 -6.11
C VAL A 150 -8.43 -5.97 -5.74
N TYR A 151 -9.28 -5.52 -6.65
CA TYR A 151 -10.73 -5.75 -6.61
C TYR A 151 -11.17 -6.55 -7.82
#